data_AF-A0A7V5UAP7-F1
#
_entry.id   AF-A0A7V5UAP7-F1
#
_cell.length_a   1.000
_cell.length_b   1.000
_cell.length_c   1.000
_cell.angle_alpha   90.00
_cell.angle_beta   90.00
_cell.angle_gamma   90.00
#
_symmetry.space_group_name_H-M   'P 1'
#
loop_
_entity.id
_entity.type
_entity.pdbx_description
1 polymer ?
#
loop_
_entity_poly.entity_id
_entity_poly.type
_entity_poly.pdbx_seq_one_letter_code
_entity_poly.pdbx_strand_id
1 'polypeptide(L)'
;MEHLYLALILLAILAFAALSRRLESSLLTMPMLFTAFGWLIGQGGADLVPMESERAIVHGIAEFTLILVLFSDASRIDLGALKQGAGIPARMLLIGMPLTILFGTLVAHWVSPDQPWVLALLVAAILTPTDAALGQAVVSSPSVPLRLRQGVNVESGLNDGMALPVVMIAALAASGGVTQGSGEAPDSLLRFAVLQVLLEPLAGIVIAWLAARMLDLAIDRKLATLSYQGTYFLATAVLCYLGAWARPATCPRAASRRSPPAPPPLRRPVGAMDNRCPYQGGPLGEGAIERGRDTRITDAELV
;
A
#
# COMPACT_ATOMS: atom_id res chain seq x y z
N MET A 1 2.65 1.49 24.35
CA MET A 1 3.44 2.34 23.45
C MET A 1 2.68 2.64 22.18
N GLU A 2 2.07 1.67 21.50
CA GLU A 2 1.25 1.88 20.28
C GLU A 2 0.15 2.95 20.45
N HIS A 3 -0.58 2.93 21.57
CA HIS A 3 -1.61 3.94 21.85
C HIS A 3 -1.07 5.37 22.03
N LEU A 4 0.20 5.54 22.42
CA LEU A 4 0.82 6.86 22.55
C LEU A 4 1.05 7.49 21.18
N TYR A 5 1.50 6.71 20.19
CA TYR A 5 1.73 7.21 18.84
C TYR A 5 0.43 7.58 18.15
N LEU A 6 -0.59 6.73 18.29
CA LEU A 6 -1.93 7.05 17.83
C LEU A 6 -2.47 8.32 18.48
N ALA A 7 -2.28 8.49 19.80
CA ALA A 7 -2.67 9.72 20.49
C ALA A 7 -1.91 10.95 19.98
N LEU A 8 -0.60 10.84 19.71
CA LEU A 8 0.20 11.94 19.14
C LEU A 8 -0.24 12.31 17.73
N ILE A 9 -0.53 11.32 16.87
CA ILE A 9 -1.04 11.54 15.52
C ILE A 9 -2.42 12.21 15.58
N LEU A 10 -3.33 11.70 16.42
CA LEU A 10 -4.66 12.28 16.60
C LEU A 10 -4.57 13.71 17.15
N LEU A 11 -3.68 13.97 18.11
CA LEU A 11 -3.46 15.31 18.65
C LEU A 11 -2.94 16.27 17.57
N ALA A 12 -2.02 15.82 16.71
CA ALA A 12 -1.53 16.60 15.59
C ALA A 12 -2.64 16.91 14.58
N ILE A 13 -3.50 15.93 14.26
CA ILE A 13 -4.67 16.12 13.40
C ILE A 13 -5.64 17.12 14.02
N LEU A 14 -5.94 17.00 15.32
CA LEU A 14 -6.83 17.92 16.03
C LEU A 14 -6.26 19.34 16.10
N ALA A 15 -4.97 19.47 16.39
CA ALA A 15 -4.28 20.76 16.42
C ALA A 15 -4.29 21.42 15.03
N PHE A 16 -4.00 20.64 13.99
CA PHE A 16 -4.09 21.09 12.60
C PHE A 16 -5.52 21.56 12.28
N ALA A 17 -6.54 20.75 12.57
CA ALA A 17 -7.93 21.08 12.28
C ALA A 17 -8.37 22.36 13.00
N ALA A 18 -7.98 22.53 14.26
CA ALA A 18 -8.25 23.74 15.05
C ALA A 18 -7.53 24.99 14.51
N LEU A 19 -6.36 24.82 13.89
CA LEU A 19 -5.56 25.92 13.33
C LEU A 19 -5.73 26.11 11.81
N SER A 20 -6.54 25.28 11.16
CA SER A 20 -6.75 25.21 9.70
C SER A 20 -6.91 26.59 9.07
N ARG A 21 -7.82 27.42 9.58
CA ARG A 21 -8.06 28.79 9.07
C ARG A 21 -6.81 29.67 9.02
N ARG A 22 -5.91 29.55 10.01
CA ARG A 22 -4.65 30.31 10.01
C ARG A 22 -3.63 29.69 9.05
N LEU A 23 -3.58 28.36 9.01
CA LEU A 23 -2.65 27.62 8.15
C LEU A 23 -2.97 27.81 6.66
N GLU A 24 -4.26 27.84 6.30
CA GLU A 24 -4.74 28.15 4.94
C GLU A 24 -4.33 29.54 4.46
N SER A 25 -4.11 30.49 5.37
CA SER A 25 -3.61 31.83 5.05
C SER A 25 -2.08 31.92 4.99
N SER A 26 -1.37 30.82 5.22
CA SER A 26 0.09 30.75 5.24
C SER A 26 0.64 29.97 4.04
N LEU A 27 1.97 29.93 3.89
CA LEU A 27 2.66 29.10 2.89
C LEU A 27 2.85 27.64 3.34
N LEU A 28 2.45 27.29 4.57
CA LEU A 28 2.68 25.98 5.15
C LEU A 28 1.54 25.02 4.77
N THR A 29 1.88 24.03 3.95
CA THR A 29 0.94 22.99 3.53
C THR A 29 0.80 21.88 4.58
N MET A 30 -0.30 21.11 4.53
CA MET A 30 -0.46 19.98 5.44
C MET A 30 0.71 18.99 5.36
N PRO A 31 1.16 18.55 4.17
CA PRO A 31 2.24 17.57 4.09
C PRO A 31 3.53 18.08 4.73
N MET A 32 3.89 19.37 4.55
CA MET A 32 5.07 19.96 5.21
C MET A 32 4.98 19.87 6.74
N LEU A 33 3.83 20.20 7.31
CA LEU A 33 3.62 20.18 8.76
C LEU A 33 3.65 18.76 9.32
N PHE A 34 2.95 17.81 8.68
CA PHE A 34 2.93 16.42 9.13
C PHE A 34 4.28 15.72 8.94
N THR A 35 5.02 16.00 7.87
CA THR A 35 6.39 15.49 7.69
C THR A 35 7.36 16.07 8.73
N ALA A 36 7.30 17.39 8.99
CA ALA A 36 8.12 18.02 10.01
C ALA A 36 7.79 17.50 11.42
N PHE A 37 6.50 17.35 11.74
CA PHE A 37 6.04 16.77 12.99
C PHE A 37 6.52 15.32 13.14
N GLY A 38 6.33 14.48 12.12
CA GLY A 38 6.81 13.10 12.10
C GLY A 38 8.32 12.99 12.30
N TRP A 39 9.09 13.88 11.65
CA TRP A 39 10.54 13.95 11.83
C TRP A 39 10.92 14.36 13.27
N LEU A 40 10.26 15.38 13.85
CA LEU A 40 10.50 15.86 15.22
C LEU A 40 10.23 14.80 16.29
N ILE A 41 9.12 14.04 16.17
CA ILE A 41 8.77 13.01 17.16
C ILE A 41 9.59 11.72 16.99
N GLY A 42 10.11 11.49 15.78
CA GLY A 42 11.04 10.41 15.48
C GLY A 42 12.50 10.84 15.70
N GLN A 43 13.32 10.70 14.67
CA GLN A 43 14.78 10.88 14.71
C GLN A 43 15.27 12.31 14.96
N GLY A 44 14.44 13.32 14.70
CA GLY A 44 14.83 14.73 14.67
C GLY A 44 14.71 15.48 16.01
N GLY A 45 14.18 14.85 17.05
CA GLY A 45 13.97 15.54 18.32
C GLY A 45 13.92 14.62 19.53
N ALA A 46 12.90 13.77 19.62
CA ALA A 46 12.56 13.13 20.89
C ALA A 46 12.78 11.61 20.94
N ASP A 47 13.12 10.96 19.81
CA ASP A 47 13.30 9.50 19.67
C ASP A 47 12.20 8.69 20.36
N LEU A 48 10.97 9.22 20.32
CA LEU A 48 9.85 8.64 21.05
C LEU A 48 9.32 7.40 20.34
N VAL A 49 9.60 7.24 19.04
CA VAL A 49 9.06 6.20 18.16
C VAL A 49 10.20 5.31 17.63
N PRO A 50 10.40 4.09 18.16
CA PRO A 50 11.38 3.13 17.63
C PRO A 50 11.02 2.73 16.20
N MET A 51 11.99 2.85 15.27
CA MET A 51 11.82 2.58 13.83
C MET A 51 11.39 1.13 13.49
N GLU A 52 11.60 0.19 14.40
CA GLU A 52 11.35 -1.24 14.19
C GLU A 52 9.91 -1.67 14.51
N SER A 53 9.16 -0.91 15.32
CA SER A 53 7.97 -1.47 15.99
C SER A 53 6.63 -1.32 15.27
N GLU A 54 6.48 -0.60 14.15
CA GLU A 54 5.14 -0.35 13.57
C GLU A 54 5.03 -0.40 12.04
N ARG A 55 5.92 -1.13 11.35
CA ARG A 55 5.83 -1.28 9.89
C ARG A 55 4.47 -1.79 9.41
N ALA A 56 3.86 -2.73 10.14
CA ALA A 56 2.58 -3.32 9.73
C ALA A 56 1.40 -2.34 9.83
N ILE A 57 1.30 -1.58 10.93
CA ILE A 57 0.21 -0.63 11.16
C ILE A 57 0.34 0.57 10.22
N VAL A 58 1.55 1.13 10.10
CA VAL A 58 1.81 2.27 9.19
C VAL A 58 1.56 1.86 7.73
N HIS A 59 2.00 0.65 7.33
CA HIS A 59 1.73 0.14 5.99
C HIS A 59 0.24 -0.03 5.72
N GLY A 60 -0.51 -0.63 6.66
CA GLY A 60 -1.96 -0.80 6.52
C GLY A 60 -2.71 0.53 6.44
N ILE A 61 -2.34 1.52 7.26
CA ILE A 61 -2.94 2.87 7.19
C ILE A 61 -2.59 3.55 5.86
N ALA A 62 -1.33 3.50 5.43
CA ALA A 62 -0.89 4.12 4.19
C ALA A 62 -1.58 3.48 2.97
N GLU A 63 -1.66 2.16 2.93
CA GLU A 63 -2.34 1.42 1.86
C GLU A 63 -3.83 1.74 1.82
N PHE A 64 -4.51 1.69 2.96
CA PHE A 64 -5.93 2.03 3.03
C PHE A 64 -6.18 3.49 2.63
N THR A 65 -5.35 4.42 3.11
CA THR A 65 -5.42 5.84 2.73
C THR A 65 -5.23 6.01 1.22
N LEU A 66 -4.24 5.32 0.64
CA LEU A 66 -3.98 5.36 -0.80
C LEU A 66 -5.17 4.84 -1.61
N ILE A 67 -5.79 3.73 -1.19
CA ILE A 67 -7.02 3.21 -1.83
C ILE A 67 -8.11 4.27 -1.84
N LEU A 68 -8.36 4.93 -0.71
CA LEU A 68 -9.42 5.93 -0.59
C LEU A 68 -9.12 7.20 -1.39
N VAL A 69 -7.89 7.69 -1.34
CA VAL A 69 -7.48 8.90 -2.06
C VAL A 69 -7.58 8.65 -3.57
N LEU A 70 -6.97 7.58 -4.08
CA LEU A 70 -7.01 7.27 -5.52
C LEU A 70 -8.42 7.01 -6.02
N PHE A 71 -9.25 6.30 -5.25
CA PHE A 71 -10.64 6.05 -5.63
C PHE A 71 -11.50 7.33 -5.57
N SER A 72 -11.29 8.18 -4.55
CA SER A 72 -11.92 9.51 -4.43
C SER A 72 -11.57 10.40 -5.61
N ASP A 73 -10.29 10.51 -5.95
CA ASP A 73 -9.86 11.36 -7.06
C ASP A 73 -10.38 10.85 -8.41
N ALA A 74 -10.33 9.52 -8.63
CA ALA A 74 -10.90 8.90 -9.81
C ALA A 74 -12.43 9.16 -9.94
N SER A 75 -13.17 9.10 -8.82
CA SER A 75 -14.63 9.31 -8.83
C SER A 75 -15.06 10.74 -9.16
N ARG A 76 -14.17 11.72 -8.98
CA ARG A 76 -14.43 13.14 -9.28
C ARG A 76 -14.15 13.51 -10.74
N ILE A 77 -13.58 12.60 -11.52
CA ILE A 77 -13.25 12.84 -12.92
C ILE A 77 -14.52 12.85 -13.78
N ASP A 78 -14.76 13.98 -14.44
CA ASP A 78 -15.80 14.11 -15.45
C ASP A 78 -15.27 13.64 -16.82
N LEU A 79 -15.67 12.42 -17.22
CA LEU A 79 -15.28 11.82 -18.50
C LEU A 79 -15.79 12.61 -19.72
N GLY A 80 -16.91 13.34 -19.59
CA GLY A 80 -17.48 14.16 -20.66
C GLY A 80 -16.64 15.41 -20.91
N ALA A 81 -16.24 16.09 -19.84
CA ALA A 81 -15.32 17.23 -19.90
C ALA A 81 -13.92 16.80 -20.38
N LEU A 82 -13.45 15.63 -19.94
CA LEU A 82 -12.16 15.07 -20.37
C LEU A 82 -12.13 14.84 -21.88
N LYS A 83 -13.18 14.23 -22.47
CA LYS A 83 -13.24 13.98 -23.92
C LYS A 83 -13.12 15.27 -24.76
N GLN A 84 -13.53 16.42 -24.24
CA GLN A 84 -13.46 17.71 -24.93
C GLN A 84 -12.08 18.38 -24.83
N GLY A 85 -11.18 17.91 -23.94
CA GLY A 85 -9.89 18.53 -23.63
C GLY A 85 -8.73 17.56 -23.38
N ALA A 86 -8.88 16.28 -23.72
CA ALA A 86 -7.95 15.20 -23.35
C ALA A 86 -6.54 15.34 -23.93
N GLY A 87 -6.34 16.17 -24.95
CA GLY A 87 -5.04 16.29 -25.62
C GLY A 87 -3.90 16.74 -24.70
N ILE A 88 -4.17 17.64 -23.74
CA ILE A 88 -3.13 18.14 -22.82
C ILE A 88 -2.79 17.08 -21.75
N PRO A 89 -3.76 16.54 -20.97
CA PRO A 89 -3.45 15.50 -19.98
C PRO A 89 -2.83 14.26 -20.62
N ALA A 90 -3.31 13.83 -21.79
CA ALA A 90 -2.75 12.67 -22.49
C ALA A 90 -1.29 12.90 -22.91
N ARG A 91 -0.92 14.10 -23.36
CA ARG A 91 0.47 14.40 -23.73
C ARG A 91 1.38 14.49 -22.52
N MET A 92 0.91 15.08 -21.42
CA MET A 92 1.67 15.11 -20.16
C MET A 92 1.89 13.71 -19.60
N LEU A 93 0.90 12.83 -19.73
CA LEU A 93 0.97 11.46 -19.24
C LEU A 93 1.78 10.52 -20.15
N LEU A 94 1.59 10.58 -21.47
CA LEU A 94 2.24 9.65 -22.41
C LEU A 94 3.63 10.11 -22.84
N ILE A 95 3.96 11.40 -22.69
CA ILE A 95 5.24 11.97 -23.08
C ILE A 95 5.94 12.60 -21.87
N GLY A 96 5.25 13.50 -21.17
CA GLY A 96 5.81 14.22 -20.02
C GLY A 96 6.31 13.28 -18.93
N MET A 97 5.47 12.38 -18.44
CA MET A 97 5.80 11.44 -17.37
C MET A 97 6.95 10.49 -17.74
N PRO A 98 6.97 9.80 -18.91
CA PRO A 98 8.14 9.00 -19.31
C PRO A 98 9.43 9.81 -19.40
N LEU A 99 9.37 11.05 -19.91
CA LEU A 99 10.52 11.93 -19.94
C LEU A 99 10.96 12.34 -18.53
N THR A 100 10.03 12.64 -17.63
CA THR A 100 10.33 12.96 -16.23
C THR A 100 10.97 11.78 -15.51
N ILE A 101 10.48 10.56 -15.73
CA ILE A 101 11.10 9.34 -15.18
C ILE A 101 12.51 9.17 -15.76
N LEU A 102 12.68 9.35 -17.07
CA LEU A 102 13.98 9.24 -17.73
C LEU A 102 14.99 10.26 -17.17
N PHE A 103 14.64 11.54 -17.17
CA PHE A 103 15.51 12.60 -16.65
C PHE A 103 15.73 12.45 -15.14
N GLY A 104 14.70 12.11 -14.37
CA GLY A 104 14.80 11.81 -12.95
C GLY A 104 15.75 10.65 -12.67
N THR A 105 15.73 9.61 -13.50
CA THR A 105 16.64 8.46 -13.40
C THR A 105 18.08 8.88 -13.65
N LEU A 106 18.31 9.70 -14.69
CA LEU A 106 19.63 10.24 -15.01
C LEU A 106 20.17 11.11 -13.87
N VAL A 107 19.33 11.98 -13.30
CA VAL A 107 19.70 12.84 -12.15
C VAL A 107 19.97 11.99 -10.91
N ALA A 108 19.12 11.03 -10.60
CA ALA A 108 19.30 10.14 -9.44
C ALA A 108 20.58 9.31 -9.55
N HIS A 109 20.90 8.80 -10.74
CA HIS A 109 22.14 8.10 -11.01
C HIS A 109 23.36 9.05 -10.94
N TRP A 110 23.23 10.28 -11.41
CA TRP A 110 24.30 11.28 -11.30
C TRP A 110 24.62 11.65 -9.85
N VAL A 111 23.60 11.77 -8.99
CA VAL A 111 23.77 12.05 -7.56
C VAL A 111 24.36 10.84 -6.81
N SER A 112 24.01 9.62 -7.20
CA SER A 112 24.49 8.39 -6.58
C SER A 112 25.00 7.39 -7.63
N PRO A 113 26.20 7.62 -8.20
CA PRO A 113 26.72 6.84 -9.32
C PRO A 113 27.07 5.40 -8.95
N ASP A 114 27.36 5.14 -7.68
CA ASP A 114 27.73 3.81 -7.19
C ASP A 114 26.52 2.85 -7.06
N GLN A 115 25.30 3.37 -7.18
CA GLN A 115 24.07 2.60 -7.03
C GLN A 115 23.57 2.02 -8.36
N PRO A 116 22.88 0.86 -8.34
CA PRO A 116 22.28 0.28 -9.54
C PRO A 116 21.29 1.23 -10.23
N TRP A 117 21.31 1.26 -11.56
CA TRP A 117 20.35 2.02 -12.38
C TRP A 117 18.89 1.77 -12.03
N VAL A 118 18.57 0.54 -11.61
CA VAL A 118 17.23 0.16 -11.18
C VAL A 118 16.78 0.92 -9.92
N LEU A 119 17.70 1.23 -9.00
CA LEU A 119 17.40 2.04 -7.82
C LEU A 119 17.17 3.50 -8.21
N ALA A 120 17.96 4.04 -9.14
CA ALA A 120 17.73 5.38 -9.69
C ALA A 120 16.37 5.48 -10.41
N LEU A 121 16.00 4.45 -11.16
CA LEU A 121 14.68 4.33 -11.80
C LEU A 121 13.56 4.27 -10.76
N LEU A 122 13.73 3.48 -9.70
CA LEU A 122 12.77 3.39 -8.61
C LEU A 122 12.53 4.75 -7.94
N VAL A 123 13.61 5.47 -7.60
CA VAL A 123 13.52 6.81 -7.02
C VAL A 123 12.82 7.77 -7.96
N ALA A 124 13.19 7.79 -9.24
CA ALA A 124 12.55 8.64 -10.24
C ALA A 124 11.05 8.32 -10.40
N ALA A 125 10.68 7.04 -10.44
CA ALA A 125 9.30 6.60 -10.57
C ALA A 125 8.45 6.96 -9.34
N ILE A 126 9.01 6.92 -8.13
CA ILE A 126 8.31 7.34 -6.90
C ILE A 126 8.12 8.86 -6.86
N LEU A 127 9.07 9.63 -7.39
CA LEU A 127 9.03 11.10 -7.35
C LEU A 127 8.28 11.75 -8.53
N THR A 128 7.97 10.98 -9.58
CA THR A 128 7.25 11.48 -10.76
C THR A 128 5.76 11.75 -10.53
N PRO A 129 4.98 10.90 -9.82
CA PRO A 129 3.58 11.20 -9.54
C PRO A 129 3.43 12.51 -8.77
N THR A 130 2.50 13.35 -9.24
CA THR A 130 2.29 14.71 -8.74
C THR A 130 0.95 14.80 -8.05
N ASP A 131 0.94 15.31 -6.82
CA ASP A 131 -0.28 15.50 -6.03
C ASP A 131 -0.98 16.82 -6.37
N ALA A 132 -2.17 16.75 -6.97
CA ALA A 132 -3.01 17.91 -7.24
C ALA A 132 -3.47 18.60 -5.96
N ALA A 133 -3.57 17.91 -4.82
CA ALA A 133 -3.97 18.45 -3.52
C ALA A 133 -3.02 19.58 -3.07
N LEU A 134 -1.72 19.43 -3.31
CA LEU A 134 -0.72 20.48 -3.05
C LEU A 134 -0.94 21.72 -3.94
N GLY A 135 -1.47 21.52 -5.15
CA GLY A 135 -1.83 22.58 -6.08
C GLY A 135 -3.22 23.18 -5.85
N GLN A 136 -4.09 22.55 -5.05
CA GLN A 136 -5.52 22.92 -4.92
C GLN A 136 -5.72 24.38 -4.50
N ALA A 137 -4.82 24.97 -3.71
CA ALA A 137 -4.91 26.39 -3.37
C ALA A 137 -4.88 27.30 -4.62
N VAL A 138 -4.11 26.92 -5.64
CA VAL A 138 -4.06 27.62 -6.93
C VAL A 138 -5.22 27.18 -7.82
N VAL A 139 -5.47 25.87 -7.90
CA VAL A 139 -6.48 25.30 -8.80
C VAL A 139 -7.91 25.65 -8.36
N SER A 140 -8.18 25.90 -7.08
CA SER A 140 -9.51 26.28 -6.57
C SER A 140 -9.87 27.75 -6.81
N SER A 141 -8.89 28.59 -7.22
CA SER A 141 -9.12 30.01 -7.49
C SER A 141 -10.18 30.20 -8.59
N PRO A 142 -11.18 31.08 -8.41
CA PRO A 142 -12.15 31.44 -9.44
C PRO A 142 -11.51 32.01 -10.71
N SER A 143 -10.26 32.50 -10.60
CA SER A 143 -9.50 33.06 -11.72
C SER A 143 -8.96 31.99 -12.67
N VAL A 144 -8.95 30.71 -12.27
CA VAL A 144 -8.46 29.61 -13.10
C VAL A 144 -9.62 29.01 -13.91
N PRO A 145 -9.54 29.01 -15.26
CA PRO A 145 -10.56 28.39 -16.11
C PRO A 145 -10.86 26.95 -15.72
N LEU A 146 -12.15 26.57 -15.70
CA LEU A 146 -12.60 25.23 -15.32
C LEU A 146 -11.87 24.11 -16.07
N ARG A 147 -11.56 24.32 -17.36
CA ARG A 147 -10.82 23.36 -18.19
C ARG A 147 -9.42 23.06 -17.66
N LEU A 148 -8.70 24.07 -17.17
CA LEU A 148 -7.37 23.87 -16.58
C LEU A 148 -7.48 23.16 -15.23
N ARG A 149 -8.50 23.50 -14.44
CA ARG A 149 -8.74 22.86 -13.14
C ARG A 149 -9.03 21.38 -13.27
N GLN A 150 -9.93 21.03 -14.18
CA GLN A 150 -10.24 19.63 -14.50
C GLN A 150 -9.04 18.92 -15.13
N GLY A 151 -8.28 19.60 -15.99
CA GLY A 151 -7.06 19.06 -16.59
C GLY A 151 -6.02 18.65 -15.55
N VAL A 152 -5.72 19.52 -14.59
CA VAL A 152 -4.76 19.24 -13.50
C VAL A 152 -5.24 18.11 -12.60
N ASN A 153 -6.54 18.06 -12.27
CA ASN A 153 -7.09 16.99 -11.45
C ASN A 153 -7.04 15.62 -12.15
N VAL A 154 -7.31 15.59 -13.46
CA VAL A 154 -7.19 14.37 -14.27
C VAL A 154 -5.73 13.96 -14.42
N GLU A 155 -4.83 14.90 -14.69
CA GLU A 155 -3.40 14.64 -14.82
C GLU A 155 -2.83 14.01 -13.55
N SER A 156 -3.09 14.61 -12.39
CA SER A 156 -2.61 14.10 -11.09
C SER A 156 -3.16 12.70 -10.78
N GLY A 157 -4.48 12.51 -10.85
CA GLY A 157 -5.07 11.20 -10.52
C GLY A 157 -4.66 10.08 -11.49
N LEU A 158 -4.44 10.41 -12.77
CA LEU A 158 -4.03 9.43 -13.77
C LEU A 158 -2.52 9.14 -13.70
N ASN A 159 -1.69 10.13 -13.36
CA ASN A 159 -0.26 9.97 -13.12
C ASN A 159 -0.02 9.01 -11.94
N ASP A 160 -0.75 9.18 -10.84
CA ASP A 160 -0.64 8.30 -9.66
C ASP A 160 -0.92 6.83 -10.01
N GLY A 161 -1.97 6.58 -10.79
CA GLY A 161 -2.31 5.23 -11.26
C GLY A 161 -1.28 4.64 -12.24
N MET A 162 -0.70 5.47 -13.12
CA MET A 162 0.27 5.02 -14.12
C MET A 162 1.70 4.86 -13.58
N ALA A 163 2.03 5.52 -12.46
CA ALA A 163 3.35 5.42 -11.86
C ALA A 163 3.53 4.10 -11.12
N LEU A 164 2.46 3.60 -10.48
CA LEU A 164 2.50 2.41 -9.64
C LEU A 164 3.09 1.17 -10.34
N PRO A 165 2.72 0.80 -11.58
CA PRO A 165 3.35 -0.33 -12.27
C PRO A 165 4.87 -0.16 -12.45
N VAL A 166 5.32 1.06 -12.77
CA VAL A 166 6.75 1.35 -12.94
C VAL A 166 7.49 1.22 -11.61
N VAL A 167 6.91 1.75 -10.52
CA VAL A 167 7.43 1.62 -9.16
C VAL A 167 7.54 0.15 -8.76
N MET A 168 6.49 -0.65 -8.99
CA MET A 168 6.47 -2.07 -8.64
C MET A 168 7.51 -2.89 -9.42
N ILE A 169 7.64 -2.63 -10.72
CA ILE A 169 8.65 -3.26 -11.58
C ILE A 169 10.06 -2.90 -11.11
N ALA A 170 10.33 -1.62 -10.85
CA ALA A 170 11.63 -1.15 -10.40
C ALA A 170 11.96 -1.70 -9.01
N ALA A 171 11.00 -1.77 -8.09
CA ALA A 171 11.17 -2.34 -6.76
C ALA A 171 11.44 -3.86 -6.79
N LEU A 172 10.71 -4.60 -7.63
CA LEU A 172 10.93 -6.03 -7.82
C LEU A 172 12.31 -6.31 -8.43
N ALA A 173 12.73 -5.48 -9.39
CA ALA A 173 14.05 -5.56 -9.99
C ALA A 173 15.16 -5.19 -8.97
N ALA A 174 14.96 -4.15 -8.15
CA ALA A 174 15.93 -3.71 -7.14
C ALA A 174 16.10 -4.74 -6.00
N SER A 175 15.04 -5.46 -5.64
CA SER A 175 15.08 -6.50 -4.61
C SER A 175 15.71 -7.83 -5.06
N GLY A 176 16.16 -7.93 -6.31
CA GLY A 176 16.75 -9.16 -6.87
C GLY A 176 15.73 -10.25 -7.21
N GLY A 177 14.42 -9.94 -7.16
CA GLY A 177 13.33 -10.89 -7.41
C GLY A 177 13.32 -11.51 -8.81
N VAL A 178 14.08 -10.95 -9.74
CA VAL A 178 14.23 -11.42 -11.14
C VAL A 178 15.16 -12.63 -11.25
N THR A 179 15.95 -12.94 -10.21
CA THR A 179 17.00 -13.97 -10.27
C THR A 179 16.66 -15.32 -9.65
N GLN A 180 15.50 -15.49 -9.00
CA GLN A 180 15.17 -16.73 -8.25
C GLN A 180 14.17 -17.69 -8.91
N GLY A 181 13.79 -17.51 -10.17
CA GLY A 181 12.92 -18.46 -10.85
C GLY A 181 13.07 -18.45 -12.37
N SER A 182 13.76 -19.47 -12.90
CA SER A 182 13.92 -19.81 -14.32
C SER A 182 14.64 -18.78 -15.19
N GLY A 183 15.57 -19.25 -16.03
CA GLY A 183 16.35 -18.46 -17.00
C GLY A 183 15.54 -17.86 -18.16
N GLU A 184 14.36 -17.32 -17.89
CA GLU A 184 13.46 -16.56 -18.77
C GLU A 184 13.11 -15.22 -18.08
N ALA A 185 14.13 -14.40 -17.84
CA ALA A 185 14.05 -13.16 -17.06
C ALA A 185 13.28 -11.98 -17.73
N PRO A 186 13.25 -11.82 -19.07
CA PRO A 186 12.47 -10.74 -19.69
C PRO A 186 10.97 -11.03 -19.76
N ASP A 187 10.60 -12.28 -20.10
CA ASP A 187 9.21 -12.66 -20.35
C ASP A 187 8.37 -12.68 -19.09
N SER A 188 8.94 -13.08 -17.95
CA SER A 188 8.24 -13.09 -16.65
C SER A 188 7.95 -11.67 -16.14
N LEU A 189 8.88 -10.74 -16.33
CA LEU A 189 8.76 -9.35 -15.89
C LEU A 189 7.83 -8.54 -16.79
N LEU A 190 7.94 -8.74 -18.11
CA LEU A 190 7.02 -8.15 -19.08
C LEU A 190 5.60 -8.70 -18.90
N ARG A 191 5.45 -10.01 -18.69
CA ARG A 191 4.15 -10.62 -18.40
C ARG A 191 3.57 -10.12 -17.08
N PHE A 192 4.39 -9.96 -16.05
CA PHE A 192 3.97 -9.34 -14.78
C PHE A 192 3.50 -7.90 -15.01
N ALA A 193 4.29 -7.07 -15.71
CA ALA A 193 3.94 -5.69 -16.06
C ALA A 193 2.62 -5.63 -16.85
N VAL A 194 2.47 -6.46 -17.88
CA VAL A 194 1.27 -6.51 -18.72
C VAL A 194 0.05 -6.96 -17.93
N LEU A 195 0.18 -7.97 -17.06
CA LEU A 195 -0.93 -8.42 -16.21
C LEU A 195 -1.31 -7.35 -15.19
N GLN A 196 -0.35 -6.69 -14.56
CA GLN A 196 -0.60 -5.61 -13.60
C GLN A 196 -1.25 -4.39 -14.28
N VAL A 197 -0.83 -4.03 -15.49
CA VAL A 197 -1.33 -2.86 -16.23
C VAL A 197 -2.67 -3.12 -16.93
N LEU A 198 -2.97 -4.37 -17.32
CA LEU A 198 -4.19 -4.68 -18.09
C LEU A 198 -5.25 -5.40 -17.25
N LEU A 199 -4.89 -6.44 -16.49
CA LEU A 199 -5.87 -7.32 -15.85
C LEU A 199 -6.43 -6.70 -14.57
N GLU A 200 -5.58 -6.10 -13.74
CA GLU A 200 -6.00 -5.50 -12.46
C GLU A 200 -6.90 -4.27 -12.67
N PRO A 201 -6.59 -3.33 -13.59
CA PRO A 201 -7.50 -2.23 -13.91
C PRO A 201 -8.81 -2.73 -14.53
N LEU A 202 -8.78 -3.78 -15.35
CA LEU A 202 -10.00 -4.34 -15.93
C LEU A 202 -10.93 -4.92 -14.86
N ALA A 203 -10.37 -5.66 -13.88
CA ALA A 203 -11.15 -6.16 -12.75
C ALA A 203 -11.75 -5.00 -11.94
N GLY A 204 -10.97 -3.97 -11.64
CA GLY A 204 -11.44 -2.76 -10.98
C GLY A 204 -12.56 -2.05 -11.75
N ILE A 205 -12.42 -1.90 -13.07
CA ILE A 205 -13.44 -1.30 -13.95
C ILE A 205 -14.74 -2.10 -13.90
N VAL A 206 -14.68 -3.43 -14.00
CA VAL A 206 -15.86 -4.29 -13.96
C VAL A 206 -16.58 -4.17 -12.62
N ILE A 207 -15.84 -4.23 -11.51
CA ILE A 207 -16.39 -4.13 -10.15
C ILE A 207 -17.02 -2.76 -9.93
N ALA A 208 -16.30 -1.68 -10.26
CA ALA A 208 -16.79 -0.31 -10.10
C ALA A 208 -18.01 -0.04 -10.99
N TRP A 209 -18.02 -0.56 -12.23
CA TRP A 209 -19.16 -0.43 -13.15
C TRP A 209 -20.40 -1.16 -12.62
N LEU A 210 -20.24 -2.40 -12.15
CA LEU A 210 -21.33 -3.16 -11.53
C LEU A 210 -21.88 -2.45 -10.30
N ALA A 211 -20.99 -1.97 -9.42
CA ALA A 211 -21.37 -1.24 -8.23
C ALA A 211 -22.12 0.06 -8.57
N ALA A 212 -21.61 0.87 -9.51
CA ALA A 212 -22.29 2.07 -9.97
C ALA A 212 -23.70 1.75 -10.51
N ARG A 213 -23.83 0.72 -11.35
CA ARG A 213 -25.12 0.30 -11.91
C ARG A 213 -26.10 -0.18 -10.85
N MET A 214 -25.62 -0.90 -9.84
CA MET A 214 -26.43 -1.33 -8.70
C MET A 214 -26.90 -0.14 -7.85
N LEU A 215 -26.04 0.85 -7.63
CA LEU A 215 -26.40 2.06 -6.90
C LEU A 215 -27.44 2.88 -7.66
N ASP A 216 -27.25 3.09 -8.97
CA ASP A 216 -28.23 3.77 -9.83
C ASP A 216 -29.59 3.09 -9.75
N LEU A 217 -29.63 1.76 -9.87
CA LEU A 217 -30.86 0.99 -9.76
C LEU A 217 -31.51 1.11 -8.38
N ALA A 218 -30.71 1.13 -7.31
CA ALA A 218 -31.20 1.32 -5.95
C ALA A 218 -31.75 2.73 -5.73
N ILE A 219 -31.14 3.76 -6.32
CA ILE A 219 -31.63 5.14 -6.28
C ILE A 219 -32.93 5.27 -7.08
N ASP A 220 -32.96 4.75 -8.30
CA ASP A 220 -34.16 4.77 -9.17
C ASP A 220 -35.35 4.07 -8.53
N ARG A 221 -35.10 2.97 -7.81
CA ARG A 221 -36.11 2.22 -7.05
C ARG A 221 -36.38 2.78 -5.65
N LYS A 222 -35.78 3.91 -5.27
CA LYS A 222 -35.91 4.56 -3.95
C LYS A 222 -35.53 3.64 -2.76
N LEU A 223 -34.60 2.72 -2.98
CA LEU A 223 -34.06 1.81 -1.97
C LEU A 223 -32.85 2.42 -1.24
N ALA A 224 -32.07 3.26 -1.91
CA ALA A 224 -30.90 3.90 -1.35
C ALA A 224 -31.23 5.31 -0.80
N THR A 225 -30.66 5.65 0.36
CA THR A 225 -30.71 7.00 0.92
C THR A 225 -29.35 7.69 0.80
N LEU A 226 -29.35 9.02 0.78
CA LEU A 226 -28.14 9.83 0.64
C LEU A 226 -27.11 9.52 1.75
N SER A 227 -27.58 9.26 2.97
CA SER A 227 -26.74 8.99 4.14
C SER A 227 -25.84 7.75 3.99
N TYR A 228 -26.27 6.75 3.22
CA TYR A 228 -25.50 5.51 3.02
C TYR A 228 -24.68 5.48 1.73
N GLN A 229 -24.76 6.51 0.89
CA GLN A 229 -23.96 6.56 -0.34
C GLN A 229 -22.46 6.66 -0.04
N GLY A 230 -22.05 7.33 1.04
CA GLY A 230 -20.66 7.37 1.48
C GLY A 230 -20.14 5.99 1.91
N THR A 231 -20.95 5.21 2.62
CA THR A 231 -20.61 3.82 2.98
C THR A 231 -20.54 2.93 1.75
N TYR A 232 -21.47 3.09 0.81
CA TYR A 232 -21.46 2.37 -0.47
C TYR A 232 -20.19 2.67 -1.27
N PHE A 233 -19.81 3.95 -1.33
CA PHE A 233 -18.60 4.42 -1.96
C PHE A 233 -17.35 3.79 -1.33
N LEU A 234 -17.23 3.85 0.00
CA LEU A 234 -16.13 3.25 0.76
C LEU A 234 -16.02 1.74 0.50
N ALA A 235 -17.14 1.02 0.58
CA ALA A 235 -17.18 -0.42 0.34
C ALA A 235 -16.78 -0.76 -1.10
N THR A 236 -17.19 0.05 -2.07
CA THR A 236 -16.83 -0.12 -3.49
C THR A 236 -15.33 0.07 -3.70
N ALA A 237 -14.72 1.08 -3.05
CA ALA A 237 -13.28 1.32 -3.12
C ALA A 237 -12.47 0.10 -2.64
N VAL A 238 -12.83 -0.42 -1.46
CA VAL A 238 -12.18 -1.60 -0.88
C VAL A 238 -12.44 -2.85 -1.72
N LEU A 239 -13.66 -3.02 -2.25
CA LEU A 239 -13.99 -4.15 -3.11
C LEU A 239 -13.19 -4.14 -4.42
N CYS A 240 -12.96 -2.96 -5.01
CA CYS A 240 -12.11 -2.84 -6.21
C CYS A 240 -10.67 -3.26 -5.90
N TYR A 241 -10.11 -2.82 -4.76
CA TYR A 241 -8.78 -3.22 -4.32
C TYR A 241 -8.67 -4.73 -4.08
N LEU A 242 -9.63 -5.32 -3.35
CA LEU A 242 -9.64 -6.77 -3.08
C LEU A 242 -9.87 -7.59 -4.36
N GLY A 243 -10.70 -7.09 -5.28
CA GLY A 243 -10.99 -7.74 -6.55
C GLY A 243 -9.79 -7.77 -7.50
N ALA A 244 -8.93 -6.76 -7.45
CA ALA A 244 -7.65 -6.78 -8.16
C ALA A 244 -6.71 -7.88 -7.62
N TRP A 245 -6.80 -8.19 -6.32
CA TRP A 245 -6.01 -9.23 -5.67
C TRP A 245 -6.60 -10.64 -5.80
N ALA A 246 -7.88 -10.76 -6.17
CA ALA A 246 -8.60 -12.01 -6.35
C ALA A 246 -8.14 -12.74 -7.64
N ARG A 247 -6.92 -13.26 -7.63
CA ARG A 247 -6.47 -14.19 -8.67
C ARG A 247 -7.29 -15.49 -8.55
N PRO A 248 -7.84 -16.04 -9.65
CA PRO A 248 -8.28 -17.42 -9.64
C PRO A 248 -7.13 -18.28 -9.14
N ALA A 249 -7.42 -19.23 -8.25
CA ALA A 249 -6.44 -20.14 -7.67
C ALA A 249 -5.88 -21.15 -8.69
N THR A 250 -5.38 -20.67 -9.82
CA THR A 250 -4.77 -21.45 -10.89
C THR A 250 -3.26 -21.22 -10.89
N CYS A 251 -2.61 -21.63 -9.79
CA CYS A 251 -1.25 -22.17 -9.86
C CYS A 251 -1.08 -23.22 -8.76
N PRO A 252 -0.46 -24.39 -9.05
CA PRO A 252 -0.54 -25.56 -8.21
C PRO A 252 0.10 -25.29 -6.86
N ARG A 253 -0.57 -25.74 -5.80
CA ARG A 253 0.03 -25.98 -4.48
C ARG A 253 1.41 -26.61 -4.70
N ALA A 254 2.46 -25.88 -4.31
CA ALA A 254 3.83 -26.37 -4.36
C ALA A 254 3.87 -27.80 -3.80
N ALA A 255 4.29 -28.73 -4.65
CA ALA A 255 4.50 -30.11 -4.29
C ALA A 255 5.36 -30.16 -3.02
N SER A 256 4.85 -30.87 -2.02
CA SER A 256 5.54 -31.45 -0.86
C SER A 256 6.81 -30.73 -0.39
N ARG A 257 6.77 -30.24 0.86
CA ARG A 257 7.97 -30.19 1.72
C ARG A 257 8.66 -31.56 1.66
N ARG A 258 9.66 -31.73 0.80
CA ARG A 258 10.64 -32.81 0.95
C ARG A 258 11.59 -32.32 2.03
N SER A 259 11.53 -32.97 3.18
CA SER A 259 12.56 -32.85 4.21
C SER A 259 13.94 -33.00 3.57
N PRO A 260 14.96 -32.23 3.99
CA PRO A 260 16.32 -32.43 3.51
C PRO A 260 16.76 -33.88 3.81
N PRO A 261 17.53 -34.52 2.91
CA PRO A 261 18.05 -35.85 3.17
C PRO A 261 18.92 -35.83 4.42
N ALA A 262 18.76 -36.85 5.27
CA ALA A 262 19.56 -37.01 6.49
C ALA A 262 21.06 -36.99 6.17
N PRO A 263 21.91 -36.39 7.03
CA PRO A 263 23.34 -36.44 6.83
C PRO A 263 23.85 -37.90 6.88
N PRO A 264 24.90 -38.25 6.12
CA PRO A 264 25.47 -39.59 6.13
C PRO A 264 26.01 -39.94 7.52
N PRO A 265 25.95 -41.23 7.93
CA PRO A 265 26.42 -41.63 9.25
C PRO A 265 27.92 -41.35 9.38
N LEU A 266 28.29 -40.64 10.45
CA LEU A 266 29.69 -40.45 10.86
C LEU A 266 30.35 -41.82 11.03
N ARG A 267 31.39 -42.09 10.24
CA ARG A 267 32.28 -43.24 10.46
C ARG A 267 32.87 -43.12 11.86
N ARG A 268 32.54 -44.08 12.74
CA ARG A 268 33.25 -44.24 14.02
C ARG A 268 34.73 -44.57 13.72
N PRO A 269 35.71 -43.86 14.30
CA PRO A 269 37.05 -44.40 14.36
C PRO A 269 37.07 -45.59 15.33
N VAL A 270 37.66 -46.68 14.85
CA VAL A 270 37.98 -47.88 15.61
C VAL A 270 39.11 -47.53 16.58
N GLY A 271 38.89 -47.67 17.89
CA GLY A 271 39.94 -47.48 18.89
C GLY A 271 39.44 -47.19 20.31
N ALA A 272 39.11 -48.26 21.04
CA ALA A 272 39.28 -48.49 22.48
C ALA A 272 39.35 -47.29 23.46
N MET A 273 38.47 -47.23 24.46
CA MET A 273 38.62 -47.99 25.72
C MET A 273 37.37 -47.89 26.59
N ASP A 274 36.95 -49.06 27.06
CA ASP A 274 35.90 -49.35 28.02
C ASP A 274 36.36 -48.95 29.44
N ASN A 275 35.50 -48.28 30.22
CA ASN A 275 35.60 -48.28 31.67
C ASN A 275 34.20 -48.12 32.29
N ARG A 276 33.72 -49.26 32.77
CA ARG A 276 32.51 -49.49 33.57
C ARG A 276 32.51 -48.69 34.88
N CYS A 277 31.33 -48.25 35.35
CA CYS A 277 30.64 -48.72 36.58
C CYS A 277 29.36 -47.87 36.90
N PRO A 278 28.44 -48.27 37.81
CA PRO A 278 27.08 -48.65 37.41
C PRO A 278 25.91 -48.02 38.22
N TYR A 279 24.67 -48.28 37.74
CA TYR A 279 23.36 -48.42 38.43
C TYR A 279 23.03 -47.65 39.73
N GLN A 280 21.87 -46.95 39.79
CA GLN A 280 20.66 -47.39 40.52
C GLN A 280 19.47 -46.38 40.43
N GLY A 281 18.25 -46.91 40.29
CA GLY A 281 17.01 -46.31 40.82
C GLY A 281 15.90 -45.92 39.84
N GLY A 282 14.94 -46.82 39.57
CA GLY A 282 13.63 -46.51 38.97
C GLY A 282 12.52 -46.26 40.03
N PRO A 283 11.23 -46.51 39.73
CA PRO A 283 10.26 -45.53 39.19
C PRO A 283 8.96 -45.44 40.06
N LEU A 284 7.84 -45.02 39.43
CA LEU A 284 6.41 -44.95 39.88
C LEU A 284 5.98 -43.54 40.33
N GLY A 285 4.82 -42.99 39.99
CA GLY A 285 3.59 -43.41 39.29
C GLY A 285 2.60 -42.22 39.44
N GLU A 286 1.89 -41.83 38.39
CA GLU A 286 0.46 -42.10 38.18
C GLU A 286 -0.54 -41.16 38.91
N GLY A 287 -1.42 -40.57 38.08
CA GLY A 287 -2.80 -40.20 38.40
C GLY A 287 -3.01 -38.84 39.08
N ALA A 288 -4.12 -38.14 38.94
CA ALA A 288 -5.33 -38.25 38.12
C ALA A 288 -6.10 -36.93 38.43
N ILE A 289 -6.69 -36.24 37.44
CA ILE A 289 -8.15 -36.10 37.29
C ILE A 289 -8.84 -35.40 38.49
N GLU A 290 -9.40 -34.18 38.33
CA GLU A 290 -10.85 -33.96 38.11
C GLU A 290 -11.39 -32.51 38.35
N ARG A 291 -12.27 -32.10 37.41
CA ARG A 291 -13.55 -31.35 37.47
C ARG A 291 -13.82 -30.13 38.39
N GLY A 292 -14.50 -29.13 37.77
CA GLY A 292 -15.53 -28.26 38.39
C GLY A 292 -15.55 -26.85 37.75
N ARG A 293 -16.27 -26.59 36.65
CA ARG A 293 -17.71 -26.21 36.53
C ARG A 293 -18.10 -25.02 37.44
N ASP A 294 -18.30 -23.82 36.92
CA ASP A 294 -19.63 -23.21 36.71
C ASP A 294 -19.63 -21.77 36.15
N THR A 295 -20.58 -21.58 35.23
CA THR A 295 -21.34 -20.40 34.76
C THR A 295 -21.20 -19.03 35.46
N ARG A 296 -21.22 -17.93 34.68
CA ARG A 296 -22.38 -17.02 34.55
C ARG A 296 -22.17 -15.88 33.54
N ILE A 297 -23.21 -15.70 32.73
CA ILE A 297 -23.54 -14.53 31.90
C ILE A 297 -24.29 -13.52 32.80
N THR A 298 -24.03 -12.22 32.67
CA THR A 298 -25.02 -11.12 32.72
C THR A 298 -24.37 -9.75 32.44
N ASP A 299 -24.82 -9.12 31.35
CA ASP A 299 -25.39 -7.76 31.19
C ASP A 299 -24.71 -6.43 31.59
N ALA A 300 -25.09 -5.43 30.77
CA ALA A 300 -25.20 -3.97 30.94
C ALA A 300 -23.93 -3.13 30.72
N GLU A 301 -23.80 -2.24 29.72
CA GLU A 301 -24.64 -1.11 29.23
C GLU A 301 -24.45 0.20 30.05
N LEU A 302 -24.34 1.33 29.33
CA LEU A 302 -24.19 2.75 29.73
C LEU A 302 -22.78 3.17 30.23
N VAL A 303 -22.09 4.19 29.67
CA VAL A 303 -22.49 5.53 29.19
C VAL A 303 -21.65 5.94 27.97
#